data_AF-A0A8B6XL54-F1
#
_entry.id   AF-A0A8B6XL54-F1
#
_cell.length_a   1.000
_cell.length_b   1.000
_cell.length_c   1.000
_cell.angle_alpha   90.00
_cell.angle_beta   90.00
_cell.angle_gamma   90.00
#
_symmetry.space_group_name_H-M   'P 1'
#
loop_
_entity.id
_entity.type
_entity.pdbx_description
1 polymer ?
#
loop_
_entity_poly.entity_id
_entity_poly.type
_entity_poly.pdbx_seq_one_letter_code
_entity_poly.pdbx_strand_id
1 'polypeptide(L)'
;MKVTPSYMIVSLSTNIIYAFDEETYLSQGLTVFKDNLLSVMKCFIKFIIVSQAVKDYKTNVQSRLKLFEDFLGDFHFLAGNKLTFVDFIFYELLDIHKVFQEDILASFPKLEAFVKRFEAIPEIHEYMMSEKFFKGPLNGPMALIGGK
;
A
#
# COMPACT_ATOMS: atom_id res chain seq x y z
N MET A 1 13.55 5.76 24.82
CA MET A 1 12.27 5.57 24.11
C MET A 1 12.53 4.56 23.00
N LYS A 2 12.11 3.29 23.16
CA LYS A 2 12.34 2.25 22.15
C LYS A 2 11.22 2.36 21.13
N VAL A 3 11.52 2.93 19.97
CA VAL A 3 10.57 3.00 18.84
C VAL A 3 10.36 1.57 18.37
N THR A 4 9.17 1.02 18.58
CA THR A 4 8.86 -0.34 18.10
C THR A 4 8.65 -0.31 16.58
N PRO A 5 8.98 -1.39 15.85
CA PRO A 5 8.88 -1.43 14.38
C PRO A 5 7.47 -1.12 13.84
N SER A 6 6.42 -1.39 14.62
CA SER A 6 5.03 -1.06 14.30
C SER A 6 4.80 0.44 14.11
N TYR A 7 5.56 1.29 14.82
CA TYR A 7 5.55 2.72 14.54
C TYR A 7 6.24 3.03 13.22
N MET A 8 7.21 2.26 12.74
CA MET A 8 7.95 2.60 11.53
C MET A 8 7.11 2.52 10.25
N ILE A 9 6.21 1.54 10.11
CA ILE A 9 5.39 1.35 8.89
C ILE A 9 4.24 2.39 8.82
N VAL A 10 3.51 2.59 9.92
CA VAL A 10 2.47 3.64 10.01
C VAL A 10 3.08 5.05 10.05
N SER A 11 4.24 5.24 10.69
CA SER A 11 4.95 6.54 10.74
C SER A 11 5.65 6.85 9.42
N LEU A 12 6.18 5.86 8.69
CA LEU A 12 6.70 6.08 7.34
C LEU A 12 5.55 6.48 6.44
N SER A 13 4.50 5.69 6.26
CA SER A 13 3.35 6.07 5.41
C SER A 13 2.72 7.43 5.78
N THR A 14 2.54 7.72 7.07
CA THR A 14 1.98 9.01 7.52
C THR A 14 2.95 10.17 7.30
N ASN A 15 4.21 10.06 7.72
CA ASN A 15 5.20 11.13 7.53
C ASN A 15 5.63 11.30 6.09
N ILE A 16 5.64 10.23 5.29
CA ILE A 16 5.94 10.24 3.86
C ILE A 16 4.82 11.00 3.13
N ILE A 17 3.54 10.73 3.43
CA ILE A 17 2.39 11.48 2.88
C ILE A 17 2.48 12.99 3.21
N TYR A 18 2.90 13.35 4.43
CA TYR A 18 3.09 14.74 4.85
C TYR A 18 4.42 15.37 4.38
N ALA A 19 5.41 14.57 3.99
CA ALA A 19 6.72 15.04 3.50
C ALA A 19 6.76 15.26 1.98
N PHE A 20 5.65 15.05 1.27
CA PHE A 20 5.62 15.26 -0.16
C PHE A 20 5.31 16.68 -0.54
N ASP A 21 6.22 17.26 -1.32
CA ASP A 21 5.99 18.49 -2.04
C ASP A 21 4.91 18.31 -3.13
N GLU A 22 4.03 19.30 -3.30
CA GLU A 22 2.96 19.29 -4.32
C GLU A 22 3.53 19.13 -5.74
N GLU A 23 4.78 19.55 -5.96
CA GLU A 23 5.47 19.54 -7.26
C GLU A 23 5.60 18.16 -7.91
N THR A 24 5.60 17.06 -7.15
CA THR A 24 5.72 15.70 -7.75
C THR A 24 4.40 15.21 -8.36
N TYR A 25 3.27 15.73 -7.89
CA TYR A 25 1.93 15.27 -8.30
C TYR A 25 1.28 16.16 -9.36
N LEU A 26 2.04 17.07 -9.98
CA LEU A 26 1.49 18.14 -10.82
C LEU A 26 0.71 17.66 -12.06
N SER A 27 0.79 16.38 -12.44
CA SER A 27 -0.13 15.84 -13.45
C SER A 27 -1.49 15.54 -12.81
N GLN A 28 -2.57 16.06 -13.42
CA GLN A 28 -3.94 15.90 -12.90
C GLN A 28 -4.31 14.43 -12.59
N GLY A 29 -3.78 13.49 -13.37
CA GLY A 29 -3.96 12.05 -13.13
C GLY A 29 -3.33 11.56 -11.82
N LEU A 30 -2.13 12.02 -11.48
CA LEU A 30 -1.44 11.59 -10.26
C LEU A 30 -2.03 12.25 -9.00
N THR A 31 -2.61 13.44 -9.11
CA THR A 31 -3.39 14.07 -8.02
C THR A 31 -4.65 13.25 -7.69
N VAL A 32 -5.45 12.89 -8.70
CA VAL A 32 -6.65 12.05 -8.49
C VAL A 32 -6.26 10.69 -7.92
N PHE A 33 -5.14 10.12 -8.38
CA PHE A 33 -4.59 8.88 -7.81
C PHE A 33 -4.20 9.06 -6.34
N LYS A 34 -3.49 10.15 -5.99
CA LYS A 34 -3.11 10.47 -4.61
C LYS A 34 -4.33 10.58 -3.69
N ASP A 35 -5.40 11.24 -4.15
CA ASP A 35 -6.63 11.38 -3.37
C ASP A 35 -7.32 10.02 -3.16
N ASN A 36 -7.35 9.18 -4.19
CA ASN A 36 -7.86 7.81 -4.07
C ASN A 36 -7.00 6.96 -3.13
N LEU A 37 -5.67 7.02 -3.28
CA LEU A 37 -4.70 6.34 -2.43
C LEU A 37 -4.89 6.74 -0.96
N LEU A 38 -4.96 8.04 -0.69
CA LEU A 38 -5.19 8.58 0.66
C LEU A 38 -6.56 8.16 1.21
N SER A 39 -7.60 8.14 0.37
CA SER A 39 -8.93 7.66 0.74
C SER A 39 -8.89 6.18 1.16
N VAL A 40 -8.21 5.33 0.39
CA VAL A 40 -8.08 3.89 0.71
C VAL A 40 -7.28 3.70 1.99
N MET A 41 -6.15 4.40 2.14
CA MET A 41 -5.32 4.31 3.35
C MET A 41 -6.09 4.76 4.59
N LYS A 42 -6.86 5.86 4.52
CA LYS A 42 -7.74 6.30 5.62
C LYS A 42 -8.82 5.28 5.96
N CYS A 43 -9.46 4.69 4.94
CA CYS A 43 -10.44 3.62 5.13
C CYS A 43 -9.81 2.38 5.78
N PHE A 44 -8.60 2.01 5.36
CA PHE A 44 -7.88 0.87 5.90
C PHE A 44 -7.45 1.07 7.35
N ILE A 45 -6.94 2.24 7.71
CA ILE A 45 -6.62 2.59 9.11
C ILE A 45 -7.87 2.50 9.99
N LYS A 46 -9.01 3.04 9.51
CA LYS A 46 -10.28 2.94 10.24
C LYS A 46 -10.73 1.48 10.39
N PHE A 47 -10.48 0.67 9.37
CA PHE A 47 -10.78 -0.76 9.32
C PHE A 47 -9.91 -1.60 10.29
N ILE A 48 -8.63 -1.28 10.46
CA ILE A 48 -7.74 -1.93 11.45
C ILE A 48 -8.21 -1.69 12.89
N ILE A 49 -8.80 -0.52 13.15
CA ILE A 49 -9.13 -0.04 14.51
C ILE A 49 -10.60 -0.30 14.89
N VAL A 50 -11.53 -0.30 13.94
CA VAL A 50 -12.99 -0.31 14.21
C VAL A 50 -13.68 -1.50 13.53
N SER A 51 -14.17 -2.44 14.33
CA SER A 51 -14.75 -3.72 13.86
C SER A 51 -15.96 -3.58 12.92
N GLN A 52 -16.80 -2.56 13.10
CA GLN A 52 -17.99 -2.35 12.26
C GLN A 52 -17.63 -1.92 10.82
N ALA A 53 -16.43 -1.39 10.58
CA ALA A 53 -15.96 -0.95 9.26
C ALA A 53 -15.52 -2.12 8.35
N VAL A 54 -15.45 -3.34 8.89
CA VAL A 54 -14.98 -4.54 8.15
C VAL A 54 -15.90 -4.90 6.99
N LYS A 55 -17.22 -4.83 7.19
CA LYS A 55 -18.19 -5.12 6.12
C LYS A 55 -18.11 -4.08 5.01
N ASP A 56 -18.12 -2.80 5.37
CA ASP A 56 -18.06 -1.70 4.40
C ASP A 56 -16.77 -1.73 3.59
N TYR A 57 -15.65 -2.06 4.24
CA TYR A 57 -14.37 -2.21 3.56
C TYR A 57 -14.39 -3.37 2.54
N LYS A 58 -14.85 -4.56 2.94
CA LYS A 58 -14.97 -5.71 2.02
C LYS A 58 -15.85 -5.40 0.80
N THR A 59 -16.93 -4.66 0.98
CA THR A 59 -17.84 -4.29 -0.11
C THR A 59 -17.20 -3.31 -1.10
N ASN A 60 -16.34 -2.39 -0.62
CA ASN A 60 -15.82 -1.29 -1.44
C ASN A 60 -14.38 -1.50 -1.97
N VAL A 61 -13.61 -2.41 -1.35
CA VAL A 61 -12.19 -2.61 -1.68
C VAL A 61 -12.00 -3.08 -3.13
N GLN A 62 -12.88 -3.96 -3.62
CA GLN A 62 -12.82 -4.46 -5.00
C GLN A 62 -12.99 -3.34 -6.03
N SER A 63 -13.96 -2.45 -5.83
CA SER A 63 -14.17 -1.29 -6.71
C SER A 63 -12.98 -0.33 -6.71
N ARG A 64 -12.31 -0.18 -5.56
CA ARG A 64 -11.10 0.68 -5.44
C ARG A 64 -9.89 0.04 -6.10
N LEU A 65 -9.67 -1.26 -5.92
CA LEU A 65 -8.64 -2.02 -6.63
C LEU A 65 -8.86 -1.96 -8.14
N LYS A 66 -10.12 -1.98 -8.60
CA LYS A 66 -10.44 -1.81 -10.02
C LYS A 66 -9.98 -0.45 -10.56
N LEU A 67 -10.18 0.64 -9.81
CA LEU A 67 -9.68 1.96 -10.19
C LEU A 67 -8.15 2.00 -10.30
N PHE A 68 -7.44 1.30 -9.40
CA PHE A 68 -6.00 1.21 -9.45
C PHE A 68 -5.48 0.35 -10.60
N GLU A 69 -6.14 -0.77 -10.89
CA GLU A 69 -5.87 -1.62 -12.05
C GLU A 69 -6.01 -0.81 -13.36
N ASP A 70 -7.07 -0.02 -13.47
CA ASP A 70 -7.32 0.83 -14.64
C ASP A 70 -6.32 1.99 -14.74
N PHE A 71 -5.97 2.60 -13.61
CA PHE A 71 -5.00 3.69 -13.56
C PHE A 71 -3.58 3.23 -13.93
N LEU A 72 -3.15 2.09 -13.40
CA LEU A 72 -1.86 1.50 -13.76
C LEU A 72 -1.80 1.20 -15.26
N GLY A 73 -2.93 0.78 -15.85
CA GLY A 73 -3.02 0.59 -17.29
C GLY A 73 -1.99 -0.42 -17.79
N ASP A 74 -1.25 -0.07 -18.84
CA ASP A 74 -0.19 -0.93 -19.37
C ASP A 74 1.20 -0.48 -18.89
N PHE A 75 1.26 0.45 -17.95
CA PHE A 75 2.52 0.95 -17.41
C PHE A 75 3.13 -0.03 -16.41
N HIS A 76 4.46 -0.02 -16.35
CA HIS A 76 5.19 -0.83 -15.37
C HIS A 76 5.01 -0.28 -13.94
N PHE A 77 4.97 1.04 -13.81
CA PHE A 77 4.90 1.83 -12.58
C PHE A 77 3.88 2.96 -12.71
N LEU A 78 3.51 3.61 -11.60
CA LEU A 78 2.48 4.66 -11.58
C LEU A 78 2.87 5.91 -12.36
N ALA A 79 4.17 6.18 -12.49
CA ALA A 79 4.72 7.27 -13.31
C ALA A 79 5.19 6.77 -14.70
N GLY A 80 4.60 5.69 -15.21
CA GLY A 80 4.96 5.10 -16.49
C GLY A 80 6.03 4.01 -16.36
N ASN A 81 7.20 4.23 -16.98
CA ASN A 81 8.28 3.25 -16.98
C ASN A 81 9.37 3.52 -15.93
N LYS A 82 9.25 4.62 -15.18
CA LYS A 82 10.21 5.01 -14.14
C LYS A 82 9.67 4.63 -12.77
N LEU A 83 10.46 3.86 -12.03
CA LEU A 83 10.20 3.62 -10.60
C LEU A 83 10.32 4.93 -9.83
N THR A 84 9.33 5.22 -9.01
CA THR A 84 9.28 6.39 -8.12
C THR A 84 8.95 5.97 -6.70
N PHE A 85 9.08 6.88 -5.73
CA PHE A 85 8.69 6.58 -4.35
C PHE A 85 7.19 6.25 -4.23
N VAL A 86 6.33 6.75 -5.13
CA VAL A 86 4.88 6.52 -5.07
C VAL A 86 4.57 5.03 -5.24
N ASP A 87 5.39 4.33 -6.03
CA ASP A 87 5.30 2.89 -6.23
C ASP A 87 5.56 2.10 -4.94
N PHE A 88 6.39 2.61 -4.02
CA PHE A 88 6.63 1.98 -2.72
C PHE A 88 5.39 2.06 -1.81
N ILE A 89 4.74 3.23 -1.77
CA ILE A 89 3.50 3.41 -1.01
C ILE A 89 2.39 2.53 -1.60
N PHE A 90 2.34 2.47 -2.93
CA PHE A 90 1.36 1.65 -3.62
C PHE A 90 1.59 0.16 -3.39
N TYR A 91 2.84 -0.30 -3.44
CA TYR A 91 3.20 -1.67 -3.05
C TYR A 91 2.79 -1.99 -1.61
N GLU A 92 3.13 -1.12 -0.66
CA GLU A 92 2.77 -1.30 0.75
C GLU A 92 1.26 -1.42 0.92
N LEU A 93 0.47 -0.58 0.23
CA LEU A 93 -0.98 -0.68 0.21
C LEU A 93 -1.43 -2.07 -0.26
N LEU A 94 -0.93 -2.55 -1.39
CA LEU A 94 -1.33 -3.84 -1.97
C LEU A 94 -0.89 -5.02 -1.09
N ASP A 95 0.29 -4.96 -0.49
CA ASP A 95 0.80 -6.01 0.41
C ASP A 95 -0.07 -6.14 1.67
N ILE A 96 -0.44 -5.00 2.25
CA ILE A 96 -1.38 -4.92 3.36
C ILE A 96 -2.74 -5.57 3.01
N HIS A 97 -3.23 -5.37 1.78
CA HIS A 97 -4.48 -6.00 1.31
C HIS A 97 -4.34 -7.52 1.21
N LYS A 98 -3.19 -8.03 0.75
CA LYS A 98 -2.91 -9.48 0.69
C LYS A 98 -2.89 -10.14 2.06
N VAL A 99 -2.43 -9.42 3.10
CA VAL A 99 -2.49 -9.94 4.49
C VAL A 99 -3.94 -10.04 4.99
N PHE A 100 -4.83 -9.18 4.50
CA PHE A 100 -6.25 -9.28 4.84
C PHE A 100 -6.96 -10.43 4.09
N GLN A 101 -6.67 -10.58 2.80
CA GLN A 101 -7.21 -11.65 1.96
C GLN A 101 -6.16 -12.00 0.90
N GLU A 102 -5.64 -13.23 0.96
CA GLU A 102 -4.48 -13.67 0.16
C GLU A 102 -4.71 -13.55 -1.35
N ASP A 103 -5.93 -13.86 -1.81
CA ASP A 103 -6.34 -13.86 -3.22
C ASP A 103 -7.00 -12.55 -3.67
N ILE A 104 -6.90 -11.47 -2.89
CA ILE A 104 -7.63 -10.21 -3.17
C ILE A 104 -7.25 -9.57 -4.52
N LEU A 105 -6.07 -9.89 -5.05
CA LEU A 105 -5.57 -9.41 -6.33
C LEU A 105 -5.83 -10.36 -7.51
N ALA A 106 -6.42 -11.54 -7.29
CA ALA A 106 -6.59 -12.56 -8.34
C ALA A 106 -7.43 -12.07 -9.55
N SER A 107 -8.32 -11.09 -9.32
CA SER A 107 -9.15 -10.46 -10.35
C SER A 107 -8.47 -9.25 -11.03
N PHE A 108 -7.25 -8.89 -10.62
CA PHE A 108 -6.53 -7.67 -11.01
C PHE A 108 -5.12 -8.03 -11.51
N PRO A 109 -5.00 -8.61 -12.72
CA PRO A 109 -3.74 -9.16 -13.22
C PRO A 109 -2.63 -8.10 -13.37
N LYS A 110 -2.96 -6.83 -13.65
CA LYS A 110 -1.94 -5.77 -13.76
C LYS A 110 -1.39 -5.39 -12.39
N LEU A 111 -2.24 -5.34 -11.36
CA LEU A 111 -1.82 -5.17 -9.97
C LEU A 111 -0.98 -6.36 -9.48
N GLU A 112 -1.38 -7.59 -9.78
CA GLU A 112 -0.60 -8.77 -9.43
C GLU A 112 0.78 -8.76 -10.11
N ALA A 113 0.82 -8.39 -11.38
CA ALA A 113 2.07 -8.23 -12.12
C ALA A 113 2.92 -7.07 -11.55
N PHE A 114 2.31 -5.98 -11.10
CA PHE A 114 3.02 -4.87 -10.43
C PHE A 114 3.72 -5.35 -9.17
N VAL A 115 3.02 -6.08 -8.29
CA VAL A 115 3.60 -6.64 -7.05
C VAL A 115 4.80 -7.52 -7.37
N LYS A 116 4.65 -8.46 -8.32
CA LYS A 116 5.75 -9.35 -8.75
C LYS A 116 6.94 -8.58 -9.32
N ARG A 117 6.70 -7.56 -10.15
CA ARG A 117 7.77 -6.71 -10.70
C ARG A 117 8.49 -5.93 -9.61
N PHE A 118 7.75 -5.36 -8.65
CA PHE A 118 8.31 -4.58 -7.56
C PHE A 118 9.19 -5.43 -6.64
N GLU A 119 8.72 -6.61 -6.24
CA GLU A 119 9.47 -7.57 -5.40
C GLU A 119 10.70 -8.15 -6.12
N ALA A 120 10.72 -8.14 -7.45
CA ALA A 120 11.84 -8.60 -8.27
C ALA A 120 12.92 -7.54 -8.51
N ILE A 121 12.73 -6.29 -8.06
CA ILE A 121 13.78 -5.26 -8.13
C ILE A 121 14.96 -5.74 -7.27
N PRO A 122 16.20 -5.81 -7.80
CA PRO A 122 17.32 -6.46 -7.10
C PRO A 122 17.53 -5.98 -5.67
N GLU A 123 17.52 -4.67 -5.45
CA GLU A 123 17.72 -4.05 -4.13
C GLU A 123 16.57 -4.35 -3.17
N ILE A 124 15.34 -4.44 -3.68
CA ILE A 124 14.15 -4.79 -2.89
C ILE A 124 14.17 -6.27 -2.55
N HIS A 125 14.48 -7.12 -3.52
CA HIS A 125 14.61 -8.56 -3.33
C HIS A 125 15.69 -8.89 -2.29
N GLU A 126 16.87 -8.28 -2.41
CA GLU A 126 17.96 -8.44 -1.44
C GLU A 126 17.53 -7.96 -0.04
N TYR A 127 16.87 -6.79 0.05
CA TYR A 127 16.35 -6.30 1.32
C TYR A 127 15.36 -7.28 1.95
N MET A 128 14.36 -7.77 1.19
CA MET A 128 13.33 -8.71 1.65
C MET A 128 13.88 -10.06 2.11
N MET A 129 15.03 -10.47 1.59
CA MET A 129 15.73 -11.69 1.97
C MET A 129 16.69 -11.50 3.17
N SER A 130 16.98 -10.26 3.55
CA SER A 130 17.90 -9.94 4.64
C SER A 130 17.25 -10.01 6.03
N GLU A 131 18.06 -10.16 7.08
CA GLU A 131 17.60 -10.09 8.48
C GLU A 131 17.03 -8.71 8.86
N LYS A 132 17.30 -7.67 8.06
CA LYS A 132 16.74 -6.33 8.27
C LYS A 132 15.27 -6.27 7.88
N PHE A 133 14.77 -7.22 7.09
CA PHE A 133 13.39 -7.22 6.66
C PHE A 133 12.44 -7.55 7.81
N PHE A 134 11.59 -6.60 8.14
CA PHE A 134 10.60 -6.76 9.19
C PHE A 134 9.23 -7.14 8.59
N LYS A 135 8.89 -8.44 8.65
CA LYS A 135 7.59 -8.96 8.18
C LYS A 135 6.42 -8.75 9.16
N GLY A 136 6.68 -8.34 10.41
CA GLY A 136 5.61 -8.03 11.36
C GLY A 136 5.96 -8.23 12.84
N PRO A 137 5.01 -7.91 13.75
CA PRO A 137 3.61 -7.59 13.49
C PRO A 137 3.38 -6.26 12.76
N LEU A 138 2.41 -6.25 11.85
CA LEU A 138 2.05 -5.08 11.03
C LEU A 138 1.53 -3.92 11.90
N ASN A 139 0.74 -4.26 12.92
CA ASN A 139 0.10 -3.30 13.79
C ASN A 139 0.44 -3.57 15.26
N GLY A 140 0.16 -2.58 16.13
CA GLY A 140 0.32 -2.76 17.57
C GLY A 140 -0.63 -3.81 18.15
N PRO A 141 -0.40 -4.27 19.39
CA PRO A 141 -1.13 -5.39 20.00
C PRO A 141 -2.64 -5.13 20.20
N MET A 142 -3.08 -3.87 20.16
CA MET A 142 -4.49 -3.48 20.28
C MET A 142 -5.25 -3.48 18.94
N ALA A 143 -4.57 -3.77 17.83
CA ALA A 143 -5.19 -3.78 16.50
C ALA A 143 -5.96 -5.08 16.24
N LEU A 144 -7.08 -4.96 15.53
CA LEU A 144 -7.92 -6.11 15.17
C LEU A 144 -7.25 -7.03 14.15
N ILE A 145 -6.33 -6.49 13.33
CA ILE A 145 -5.68 -7.20 12.22
C ILE A 145 -4.17 -6.94 12.30
N GLY A 146 -3.38 -8.01 12.21
CA GLY A 146 -1.92 -7.92 12.17
C GLY A 146 -1.25 -7.47 13.47
N GLY A 147 -1.98 -7.42 14.59
CA GLY A 147 -1.43 -7.16 15.92
C GLY A 147 -0.81 -8.41 16.56
N LYS A 148 0.35 -8.24 17.20
CA LYS A 148 0.93 -9.18 18.17
C LYS A 148 1.56 -8.41 19.32
#